data_AF-A0A974D2A9-F1
#
_entry.id   AF-A0A974D2A9-F1
#
_cell.length_a   1.000
_cell.length_b   1.000
_cell.length_c   1.000
_cell.angle_alpha   90.00
_cell.angle_beta   90.00
_cell.angle_gamma   90.00
#
_symmetry.space_group_name_H-M   'P 1'
#
loop_
_entity.id
_entity.type
_entity.pdbx_description
1 polymer ?
#
loop_
_entity_poly.entity_id
_entity_poly.type
_entity_poly.pdbx_seq_one_letter_code
_entity_poly.pdbx_strand_id
1 'polypeptide(L)'
;MVNFHTEFVACQKTANISTVADHFDYISRVAGFQSVGIGGDYDGVNGYPSGLEDPSKYPSLIQELLRRGWKEKELEGVLRGNFLRVFREVEKVRDEQIYLNPSEEEISDDELNYSCRLDLRSFEPKNLQKSGGQEKGRSMLDLILNVSIIFLPVLLRELRGW
;
A
#
# COMPACT_ATOMS: atom_id res chain seq x y z
N MET A 1 12.59 -3.06 -12.71
CA MET A 1 13.74 -3.83 -12.17
C MET A 1 13.86 -5.11 -12.98
N VAL A 2 15.07 -5.52 -13.36
CA VAL A 2 15.33 -6.63 -14.30
C VAL A 2 15.31 -7.97 -13.57
N ASN A 3 14.51 -8.90 -14.09
CA ASN A 3 14.35 -10.28 -13.60
C ASN A 3 15.48 -11.18 -14.13
N PHE A 4 15.86 -12.21 -13.37
CA PHE A 4 16.88 -13.19 -13.75
C PHE A 4 16.31 -14.55 -14.15
N HIS A 5 15.00 -14.75 -14.18
CA HIS A 5 14.41 -16.00 -14.65
C HIS A 5 14.86 -16.31 -16.08
N THR A 6 15.50 -17.47 -16.28
CA THR A 6 16.13 -17.88 -17.54
C THR A 6 15.20 -17.74 -18.75
N GLU A 7 13.94 -18.18 -18.62
CA GLU A 7 13.00 -18.14 -19.74
C GLU A 7 12.55 -16.71 -20.09
N PHE A 8 12.56 -15.78 -19.14
CA PHE A 8 12.26 -14.37 -19.40
C PHE A 8 13.42 -13.65 -20.09
N VAL A 9 14.66 -13.97 -19.72
CA VAL A 9 15.84 -13.27 -20.25
C VAL A 9 16.35 -13.87 -21.57
N ALA A 10 16.14 -15.15 -21.82
CA ALA A 10 16.68 -15.83 -23.00
C ALA A 10 15.62 -16.42 -23.94
N CYS A 11 14.34 -16.45 -23.53
CA CYS A 11 13.26 -17.13 -24.26
C CYS A 11 13.57 -18.61 -24.60
N GLN A 12 14.45 -19.23 -23.81
CA GLN A 12 14.92 -20.61 -23.94
C GLN A 12 15.31 -21.13 -22.56
N LYS A 13 15.66 -22.42 -22.47
CA LYS A 13 15.97 -23.10 -21.20
C LYS A 13 17.36 -22.82 -20.62
N THR A 14 18.20 -22.08 -21.33
CA THR A 14 19.58 -21.80 -20.92
C THR A 14 19.92 -20.33 -21.14
N ALA A 15 20.60 -19.74 -20.17
CA ALA A 15 21.08 -18.37 -20.22
C ALA A 15 22.38 -18.29 -19.43
N ASN A 16 23.14 -17.22 -19.64
CA ASN A 16 24.27 -16.90 -18.78
C ASN A 16 24.20 -15.42 -18.37
N ILE A 17 25.12 -15.02 -17.51
CA ILE A 17 25.22 -13.64 -17.01
C ILE A 17 25.34 -12.59 -18.13
N SER A 18 25.98 -12.93 -19.25
CA SER A 18 26.06 -12.06 -20.42
C SER A 18 24.68 -11.82 -21.03
N THR A 19 23.83 -12.84 -21.12
CA THR A 19 22.45 -12.69 -21.59
C THR A 19 21.66 -11.72 -20.71
N VAL A 20 21.82 -11.80 -19.39
CA VAL A 20 21.17 -10.84 -18.46
C VAL A 20 21.70 -9.43 -18.69
N ALA A 21 23.01 -9.26 -18.80
CA ALA A 21 23.62 -7.95 -19.03
C ALA A 21 23.18 -7.32 -20.37
N ASP A 22 22.83 -8.11 -21.39
CA ASP A 22 22.24 -7.59 -22.64
C ASP A 22 20.90 -6.87 -22.40
N HIS A 23 20.09 -7.34 -21.44
CA HIS A 23 18.85 -6.65 -21.04
C HIS A 23 19.13 -5.33 -20.33
N PHE A 24 20.17 -5.28 -19.48
CA PHE A 24 20.57 -4.03 -18.83
C PHE A 24 21.01 -3.00 -19.87
N ASP A 25 21.85 -3.40 -20.83
CA ASP A 25 22.30 -2.53 -21.92
C ASP A 25 21.13 -2.03 -22.77
N TYR A 26 20.19 -2.92 -23.11
CA TYR A 26 19.01 -2.57 -23.89
C TYR A 26 18.12 -1.55 -23.17
N ILE A 27 17.77 -1.81 -21.91
CA ILE A 27 16.91 -0.92 -21.12
C ILE A 27 17.61 0.42 -20.89
N SER A 28 18.92 0.41 -20.62
CA SER A 28 19.71 1.64 -20.48
C SER A 28 19.68 2.48 -21.76
N ARG A 29 19.81 1.84 -22.92
CA ARG A 29 19.77 2.52 -24.23
C ARG A 29 18.38 3.10 -24.55
N VAL A 30 17.31 2.40 -24.20
CA VAL A 30 15.93 2.80 -24.56
C VAL A 30 15.30 3.74 -23.54
N ALA A 31 15.42 3.43 -22.24
CA ALA A 31 14.75 4.13 -21.14
C ALA A 31 15.72 4.95 -20.26
N GLY A 32 17.02 4.93 -20.58
CA GLY A 32 18.07 5.55 -19.77
C GLY A 32 18.47 4.68 -18.58
N PHE A 33 19.76 4.74 -18.19
CA PHE A 33 20.28 3.99 -17.04
C PHE A 33 19.53 4.28 -15.73
N GLN A 34 18.95 5.48 -15.62
CA GLN A 34 18.16 5.90 -14.46
C GLN A 34 16.91 5.04 -14.24
N SER A 35 16.45 4.33 -15.26
CA SER A 35 15.26 3.46 -15.22
C SER A 35 15.60 2.00 -14.91
N VAL A 36 16.88 1.66 -14.75
CA VAL A 36 17.35 0.29 -14.55
C VAL A 36 17.51 0.00 -13.05
N GLY A 37 17.12 -1.19 -12.63
CA GLY A 37 17.35 -1.71 -11.28
C GLY A 37 17.32 -3.23 -11.29
N ILE A 38 17.69 -3.88 -10.19
CA ILE A 38 17.84 -5.34 -10.12
C ILE A 38 16.69 -5.96 -9.33
N GLY A 39 15.97 -6.93 -9.91
CA GLY A 39 14.88 -7.64 -9.22
C GLY A 39 14.95 -9.13 -9.57
N GLY A 40 15.90 -9.85 -8.98
CA GLY A 40 16.33 -11.17 -9.46
C GLY A 40 15.29 -12.30 -9.42
N ASP A 41 14.19 -12.12 -8.69
CA ASP A 41 13.12 -13.14 -8.56
C ASP A 41 13.61 -14.48 -7.97
N TYR A 42 14.65 -14.39 -7.11
CA TYR A 42 15.18 -15.54 -6.38
C TYR A 42 14.10 -16.21 -5.52
N ASP A 43 14.15 -17.54 -5.44
CA ASP A 43 13.14 -18.42 -4.79
C ASP A 43 11.72 -18.32 -5.36
N GLY A 44 11.48 -17.51 -6.40
CA GLY A 44 10.19 -17.37 -7.09
C GLY A 44 10.06 -18.25 -8.34
N VAL A 45 11.18 -18.70 -8.91
CA VAL A 45 11.22 -19.40 -10.21
C VAL A 45 12.16 -20.61 -10.22
N ASN A 46 11.92 -21.50 -11.18
CA ASN A 46 12.74 -22.69 -11.41
C ASN A 46 13.80 -22.41 -12.48
N GLY A 47 14.96 -21.92 -12.07
CA GLY A 47 16.15 -21.84 -12.91
C GLY A 47 16.66 -20.42 -13.16
N TYR A 48 17.98 -20.28 -13.07
CA TYR A 48 18.70 -19.03 -13.22
C TYR A 48 19.83 -19.17 -14.26
N PRO A 49 20.24 -18.08 -14.91
CA PRO A 49 21.38 -18.02 -15.80
C PRO A 49 22.66 -18.47 -15.10
N SER A 50 23.54 -19.14 -15.85
CA SER A 50 24.88 -19.48 -15.34
C SER A 50 25.66 -18.23 -14.94
N GLY A 51 26.25 -18.27 -13.75
CA GLY A 51 26.88 -17.13 -13.09
C GLY A 51 25.93 -16.27 -12.24
N LEU A 52 24.65 -16.64 -12.14
CA LEU A 52 23.61 -15.98 -11.34
C LEU A 52 22.74 -16.98 -10.55
N GLU A 53 23.32 -18.13 -10.18
CA GLU A 53 22.60 -19.27 -9.60
C GLU A 53 21.87 -18.96 -8.29
N ASP A 54 22.38 -17.98 -7.53
CA ASP A 54 21.87 -17.65 -6.19
C ASP A 54 22.15 -16.16 -5.85
N PRO A 55 21.54 -15.60 -4.79
CA PRO A 55 21.73 -14.20 -4.42
C PRO A 55 23.17 -13.79 -4.11
N SER A 56 24.10 -14.71 -3.85
CA SER A 56 25.52 -14.35 -3.66
C SER A 56 26.19 -13.87 -4.95
N LYS A 57 25.56 -14.05 -6.11
CA LYS A 57 26.13 -13.77 -7.43
C LYS A 57 25.93 -12.36 -7.96
N TYR A 58 25.22 -11.47 -7.24
CA TYR A 58 25.09 -10.06 -7.66
C TYR A 58 26.44 -9.39 -8.00
N PRO A 59 27.55 -9.59 -7.25
CA PRO A 59 28.84 -9.02 -7.62
C PRO A 59 29.35 -9.44 -9.00
N SER A 60 29.04 -10.67 -9.44
CA SER A 60 29.41 -11.16 -10.77
C SER A 60 28.70 -10.38 -11.87
N LEU A 61 27.43 -9.98 -11.67
CA LEU A 61 26.71 -9.15 -12.64
C LEU A 61 27.30 -7.75 -12.72
N ILE A 62 27.62 -7.16 -11.57
CA ILE A 62 28.26 -5.84 -11.53
C ILE A 62 29.62 -5.88 -12.24
N GLN A 63 30.40 -6.95 -12.04
CA GLN A 63 31.65 -7.16 -12.76
C GLN A 63 31.44 -7.24 -14.28
N GLU A 64 30.42 -7.97 -14.74
CA GLU A 64 30.10 -8.08 -16.17
C GLU A 64 29.66 -6.73 -16.77
N LEU A 65 28.86 -5.94 -16.05
CA LEU A 65 28.46 -4.61 -16.50
C LEU A 65 29.65 -3.63 -16.53
N LEU A 66 30.55 -3.67 -15.53
CA LEU A 66 31.81 -2.92 -15.55
C LEU A 66 32.66 -3.29 -16.77
N ARG A 67 32.76 -4.60 -17.10
CA ARG A 67 33.48 -5.08 -18.29
C ARG A 67 32.90 -4.53 -19.58
N ARG A 68 31.59 -4.25 -19.62
CA ARG A 68 30.87 -3.63 -20.74
C ARG A 68 30.98 -2.11 -20.80
N GLY A 69 31.66 -1.49 -19.85
CA GLY A 69 31.92 -0.04 -19.85
C GLY A 69 30.87 0.79 -19.11
N TRP A 70 30.02 0.15 -18.30
CA TRP A 70 29.15 0.89 -17.38
C TRP A 70 29.99 1.69 -16.39
N LYS A 71 29.61 2.94 -16.15
CA LYS A 71 30.30 3.83 -15.21
C LYS A 71 29.86 3.51 -13.79
N GLU A 72 30.75 3.70 -12.81
CA GLU A 72 30.44 3.49 -11.39
C GLU A 72 29.19 4.26 -10.94
N LYS A 73 29.02 5.50 -11.40
CA LYS A 73 27.82 6.32 -11.11
C LYS A 73 26.53 5.71 -11.65
N GLU A 74 26.58 5.06 -12.81
CA GLU A 74 25.42 4.39 -13.40
C GLU A 74 25.07 3.15 -12.58
N LEU A 75 26.09 2.39 -12.17
CA LEU A 75 25.94 1.19 -11.35
C LEU A 75 25.50 1.49 -9.91
N GLU A 76 25.90 2.61 -9.32
CA GLU A 76 25.33 3.07 -8.04
C GLU A 76 23.82 3.30 -8.18
N GLY A 77 23.40 3.87 -9.30
CA GLY A 77 21.99 4.01 -9.67
C GLY A 77 21.29 2.67 -9.74
N VAL A 78 21.84 1.72 -10.50
CA VAL A 78 21.30 0.36 -10.67
C VAL A 78 21.17 -0.39 -9.35
N LEU A 79 22.19 -0.31 -8.49
CA LEU A 79 22.24 -1.03 -7.21
C LEU A 79 21.22 -0.50 -6.20
N ARG A 80 21.00 0.82 -6.16
CA ARG A 80 20.10 1.43 -5.18
C ARG A 80 19.54 2.78 -5.59
N GLY A 81 20.32 3.62 -6.28
CA GLY A 81 19.99 5.04 -6.43
C GLY A 81 18.69 5.28 -7.19
N ASN A 82 18.44 4.48 -8.23
CA ASN A 82 17.25 4.55 -9.04
C ASN A 82 15.99 4.13 -8.27
N PHE A 83 16.09 3.04 -7.50
CA PHE A 83 14.99 2.59 -6.63
C PHE A 83 14.67 3.64 -5.57
N LEU A 84 15.69 4.15 -4.85
CA LEU A 84 15.50 5.15 -3.81
C LEU A 84 14.95 6.47 -4.37
N ARG A 85 15.33 6.87 -5.59
CA ARG A 85 14.72 8.03 -6.26
C ARG A 85 13.22 7.83 -6.43
N VAL A 86 12.82 6.73 -7.07
CA VAL A 86 11.39 6.43 -7.30
C VAL A 86 10.64 6.31 -5.98
N PHE A 87 11.22 5.62 -4.99
CA PHE A 87 10.55 5.41 -3.72
C PHE A 87 10.31 6.72 -2.97
N ARG A 88 11.28 7.65 -2.98
CA ARG A 88 11.08 9.00 -2.41
C ARG A 88 10.02 9.80 -3.14
N GLU A 89 9.91 9.70 -4.46
CA GLU A 89 8.82 10.36 -5.20
C GLU A 89 7.46 9.76 -4.83
N VAL A 90 7.37 8.45 -4.59
CA VAL A 90 6.15 7.80 -4.09
C VAL A 90 5.77 8.35 -2.71
N GLU A 91 6.72 8.47 -1.79
CA GLU A 91 6.49 9.05 -0.46
C GLU A 91 6.08 10.52 -0.53
N LYS A 92 6.68 11.28 -1.45
CA LYS A 92 6.31 12.67 -1.69
C LYS A 92 4.87 12.80 -2.16
N VAL A 93 4.43 11.98 -3.12
CA VAL A 93 3.03 12.00 -3.59
C VAL A 93 2.06 11.61 -2.47
N ARG A 94 2.41 10.63 -1.64
CA ARG A 94 1.66 10.31 -0.41
C ARG A 94 1.51 11.55 0.48
N ASP A 95 2.60 12.30 0.71
CA ASP A 95 2.61 13.50 1.55
C ASP A 95 1.92 14.71 0.91
N GLU A 96 1.72 14.72 -0.40
CA GLU A 96 0.88 15.72 -1.08
C GLU A 96 -0.63 15.39 -0.94
N GLN A 97 -0.95 14.12 -0.65
CA GLN A 97 -2.31 13.60 -0.59
C GLN A 97 -2.88 13.45 0.82
N ILE A 98 -2.22 13.99 1.87
CA ILE A 98 -2.68 13.81 3.27
C ILE A 98 -4.09 14.34 3.53
N TYR A 99 -4.58 15.24 2.69
CA TYR A 99 -5.90 15.85 2.80
C TYR A 99 -7.01 14.99 2.18
N LEU A 100 -6.65 13.93 1.46
CA LEU A 100 -7.61 12.96 0.93
C LEU A 100 -7.96 11.94 2.00
N ASN A 101 -9.25 11.60 2.11
CA ASN A 101 -9.66 10.45 2.91
C ASN A 101 -9.25 9.16 2.18
N PRO A 102 -8.97 8.06 2.92
CA PRO A 102 -8.80 6.75 2.31
C PRO A 102 -9.97 6.40 1.39
N SER A 103 -9.70 5.70 0.28
CA SER A 103 -10.77 5.19 -0.57
C SER A 103 -11.59 4.15 0.18
N GLU A 104 -12.89 4.39 0.27
CA GLU A 104 -13.90 3.43 0.78
C GLU A 104 -14.74 2.84 -0.37
N GLU A 105 -14.30 3.01 -1.63
CA GLU A 105 -14.96 2.38 -2.76
C GLU A 105 -14.78 0.86 -2.71
N GLU A 106 -15.88 0.13 -2.62
CA GLU A 106 -15.88 -1.33 -2.60
C GLU A 106 -15.92 -1.89 -4.04
N ILE A 107 -15.19 -2.98 -4.26
CA ILE A 107 -15.31 -3.80 -5.48
C ILE A 107 -16.73 -4.36 -5.59
N SER A 108 -17.22 -4.45 -6.82
CA SER A 108 -18.58 -4.94 -7.10
C SER A 108 -18.76 -6.41 -6.73
N ASP A 109 -19.98 -6.81 -6.35
CA ASP A 109 -20.26 -8.21 -6.00
C ASP A 109 -20.15 -9.17 -7.18
N ASP A 110 -20.42 -8.70 -8.39
CA ASP A 110 -20.30 -9.49 -9.62
C ASP A 110 -18.85 -9.85 -9.94
N GLU A 111 -17.87 -9.03 -9.53
CA GLU A 111 -16.45 -9.36 -9.59
C GLU A 111 -16.01 -10.33 -8.49
N LEU A 112 -16.80 -10.48 -7.42
CA LEU A 112 -16.51 -11.32 -6.26
C LEU A 112 -17.11 -12.73 -6.34
N ASN A 113 -17.10 -13.35 -7.53
CA ASN A 113 -17.69 -14.67 -7.77
C ASN A 113 -16.80 -15.83 -7.25
N TYR A 114 -16.58 -15.88 -5.93
CA TYR A 114 -15.83 -16.93 -5.25
C TYR A 114 -16.66 -17.53 -4.12
N SER A 115 -16.64 -18.86 -3.97
CA SER A 115 -17.45 -19.57 -2.98
C SER A 115 -16.94 -19.44 -1.54
N CYS A 116 -15.66 -19.11 -1.34
CA CYS A 116 -15.02 -18.99 -0.03
C CYS A 116 -15.04 -17.55 0.52
N ARG A 117 -16.18 -16.85 0.40
CA ARG A 117 -16.39 -15.54 1.01
C ARG A 117 -17.68 -15.53 1.83
N LEU A 118 -17.68 -14.75 2.91
CA LEU A 118 -18.89 -14.45 3.68
C LEU A 118 -19.34 -13.03 3.32
N ASP A 119 -20.54 -12.89 2.78
CA ASP A 119 -21.14 -11.58 2.56
C ASP A 119 -21.80 -11.10 3.86
N LEU A 120 -21.10 -10.21 4.56
CA LEU A 120 -21.57 -9.62 5.81
C LEU A 120 -22.75 -8.64 5.60
N ARG A 121 -22.99 -8.15 4.37
CA ARG A 121 -24.12 -7.27 4.05
C ARG A 121 -25.43 -8.05 3.94
N SER A 122 -25.35 -9.31 3.54
CA SER A 122 -26.50 -10.23 3.50
C SER A 122 -26.99 -10.67 4.89
N PHE A 123 -26.25 -10.36 5.96
CA PHE A 123 -26.64 -10.72 7.31
C PHE A 123 -27.71 -9.78 7.86
N GLU A 124 -28.98 -10.15 7.68
CA GLU A 124 -30.05 -9.58 8.50
C GLU A 124 -30.01 -10.20 9.91
N PRO A 125 -29.78 -9.41 10.98
CA PRO A 125 -29.91 -9.94 12.34
C PRO A 125 -31.37 -10.36 12.56
N LYS A 126 -31.59 -11.67 12.70
CA LYS A 126 -32.90 -12.19 13.13
C LYS A 126 -33.24 -11.59 14.49
N ASN A 127 -34.20 -10.66 14.48
CA ASN A 127 -34.93 -10.16 15.65
C ASN A 127 -34.05 -9.91 16.88
N LEU A 128 -33.31 -8.79 16.88
CA LEU A 128 -33.31 -7.98 18.10
C LEU A 128 -34.76 -7.50 18.27
N GLN A 129 -35.60 -8.34 18.87
CA GLN A 129 -36.81 -7.85 19.51
C GLN A 129 -36.33 -6.75 20.45
N LYS A 130 -36.50 -5.50 20.03
CA LYS A 130 -36.67 -4.41 20.98
C LYS A 130 -37.86 -4.86 21.83
N SER A 131 -37.59 -5.48 22.98
CA SER A 131 -38.49 -5.37 24.11
C SER A 131 -38.53 -3.87 24.38
N GLY A 132 -39.46 -3.20 23.70
CA GLY A 132 -39.82 -1.82 23.96
C GLY A 132 -40.40 -1.78 25.36
N GLY A 133 -39.53 -1.78 26.37
CA GLY A 133 -39.78 -1.03 27.58
C GLY A 133 -40.02 0.39 27.12
N GLN A 134 -41.28 0.80 27.21
CA GLN A 134 -41.75 2.13 26.88
C GLN A 134 -41.10 3.12 27.84
N GLU A 135 -39.87 3.55 27.55
CA GLU A 135 -39.29 4.73 28.19
C GLU A 135 -40.11 5.91 27.70
N LYS A 136 -41.05 6.34 28.54
CA LYS A 136 -41.75 7.62 28.43
C LYS A 136 -40.70 8.71 28.26
N GLY A 137 -40.51 9.18 27.03
CA GLY A 137 -39.79 10.41 26.77
C GLY A 137 -40.45 11.52 27.59
N ARG A 138 -39.70 12.06 28.54
CA ARG A 138 -40.12 13.29 29.24
C ARG A 138 -40.26 14.38 28.20
N SER A 139 -41.42 15.04 28.20
CA SER A 139 -41.68 16.16 27.31
C SER A 139 -40.63 17.24 27.57
N MET A 140 -40.23 17.99 26.53
CA MET A 140 -39.39 19.18 26.68
C MET A 140 -39.98 20.17 27.71
N LEU A 141 -41.31 20.17 27.87
CA LEU A 141 -42.02 20.94 28.90
C LEU A 141 -41.73 20.44 30.33
N ASP A 142 -41.53 19.13 30.53
CA ASP A 142 -41.16 18.57 31.85
C ASP A 142 -39.74 18.96 32.26
N LEU A 143 -38.84 19.12 31.29
CA LEU A 143 -37.48 19.62 31.53
C LEU A 143 -37.51 21.11 31.90
N ILE A 144 -38.31 21.91 31.21
CA ILE A 144 -38.44 23.37 31.45
C ILE A 144 -39.10 23.65 32.81
N LEU A 145 -40.12 22.87 33.21
CA LEU A 145 -40.74 22.99 34.53
C LEU A 145 -39.74 22.65 35.66
N ASN A 146 -38.92 21.60 35.51
CA ASN A 146 -37.94 21.24 36.54
C ASN A 146 -36.79 22.25 36.66
N VAL A 147 -36.29 22.81 35.54
CA VAL A 147 -35.27 23.86 35.58
C VAL A 147 -35.80 25.13 36.25
N SER A 148 -37.07 25.47 36.03
CA SER A 148 -37.71 26.62 36.67
C SER A 148 -37.87 26.44 38.18
N ILE A 149 -38.24 25.25 38.66
CA ILE A 149 -38.40 24.95 40.10
C ILE A 149 -37.05 24.95 40.83
N ILE A 150 -35.95 24.55 40.18
CA ILE A 150 -34.61 24.51 40.80
C ILE A 150 -33.97 25.91 40.84
N PHE A 151 -34.19 26.75 39.82
CA PHE A 151 -33.59 28.08 39.75
C PHE A 151 -34.40 29.18 40.45
N LEU A 152 -35.72 29.04 40.62
CA LEU A 152 -36.53 30.05 41.30
C LEU A 152 -36.13 30.31 42.77
N PRO A 153 -35.79 29.28 43.59
CA PRO A 153 -35.32 29.51 44.96
C PRO A 153 -33.92 30.14 45.02
N VAL A 154 -33.05 29.85 44.05
CA VAL A 154 -31.69 30.42 43.96
C VAL A 154 -31.76 31.89 43.56
N LEU A 155 -32.57 32.21 42.56
CA LEU A 155 -32.80 33.58 42.10
C LEU A 155 -33.53 34.44 43.15
N LEU A 156 -34.48 33.85 43.90
CA LEU A 156 -35.14 34.53 45.03
C LEU A 156 -34.23 34.74 46.24
N ARG A 157 -33.13 33.98 46.36
CA ARG A 157 -32.14 34.15 47.43
C ARG A 157 -31.13 35.26 47.13
N GLU A 158 -30.84 35.53 45.86
CA GLU A 158 -30.00 36.67 45.42
C GLU A 158 -30.77 38.00 45.37
N LEU A 159 -32.09 37.97 45.15
CA LEU A 159 -32.95 39.17 45.21
C LEU A 159 -33.42 39.54 46.63
N ARG A 160 -33.10 38.73 47.65
CA ARG A 160 -33.22 39.06 49.07
C ARG A 160 -31.86 38.97 49.76
N GLY A 161 -30.92 39.81 49.33
CA GLY A 161 -29.81 40.17 50.18
C GLY A 161 -30.31 41.05 51.32
N TRP A 162 -30.00 40.63 52.57
CA TRP A 162 -30.38 41.17 53.89
C TRP A 162 -31.65 40.57 54.52
#